data_AF-A0A4R6NB14-F1
#
_entry.id   AF-A0A4R6NB14-F1
#
_cell.length_a   1.000
_cell.length_b   1.000
_cell.length_c   1.000
_cell.angle_alpha   90.00
_cell.angle_beta   90.00
_cell.angle_gamma   90.00
#
_symmetry.space_group_name_H-M   'P 1'
#
loop_
_entity.id
_entity.type
_entity.pdbx_description
1 polymer ?
#
loop_
_entity_poly.entity_id
_entity_poly.type
_entity_poly.pdbx_seq_one_letter_code
_entity_poly.pdbx_strand_id
1 'polypeptide(L)'
;MRILVYGNSGSGKSSYAKAVAARQGLAHLDLDAIVWEPGQIAVQRQPQEIAASLQAFIDSEDCWVIEGCYGELVQTAASHCTELVFLNPGLEACLANNLRRPWEPHKYASMEAQNSMLAALQDWVAAYYTRDDAWSYAAHRRIFDAHLGAKVEHPVLVRTDEV
;
A
#
# COMPACT_ATOMS: atom_id res chain seq x y z
N MET A 1 0.00 -15.63 -10.97
CA MET A 1 0.51 -15.20 -9.64
C MET A 1 -0.15 -13.88 -9.30
N ARG A 2 -0.82 -13.76 -8.16
CA ARG A 2 -1.55 -12.56 -7.74
C ARG A 2 -1.15 -12.20 -6.31
N ILE A 3 -0.33 -11.19 -6.14
CA ILE A 3 0.29 -10.85 -4.85
C ILE A 3 -0.32 -9.57 -4.32
N LEU A 4 -0.83 -9.58 -3.10
CA LEU A 4 -1.31 -8.38 -2.44
C LEU A 4 -0.35 -7.97 -1.33
N VAL A 5 0.22 -6.78 -1.43
CA VAL A 5 1.23 -6.25 -0.49
C VAL A 5 0.64 -5.09 0.30
N TYR A 6 0.59 -5.18 1.62
CA TYR A 6 -0.03 -4.14 2.44
C TYR A 6 0.69 -3.91 3.77
N GLY A 7 0.28 -2.86 4.49
CA GLY A 7 0.89 -2.41 5.73
C GLY A 7 1.00 -0.89 5.83
N ASN A 8 1.58 -0.41 6.93
CA ASN A 8 1.67 1.02 7.26
C ASN A 8 2.36 1.84 6.14
N SER A 9 2.07 3.13 6.05
CA SER A 9 2.84 4.04 5.19
C SER A 9 4.30 4.06 5.62
N GLY A 10 5.23 4.00 4.66
CA GLY A 10 6.66 3.87 4.94
C GLY A 10 7.16 2.43 5.20
N SER A 11 6.30 1.40 5.18
CA SER A 11 6.73 0.01 5.45
C SER A 11 7.52 -0.67 4.32
N GLY A 12 7.65 -0.01 3.15
CA GLY A 12 8.39 -0.52 1.99
C GLY A 12 7.55 -1.20 0.90
N LYS A 13 6.21 -1.15 0.99
CA LYS A 13 5.28 -1.80 0.05
C LYS A 13 5.59 -1.51 -1.42
N SER A 14 5.65 -0.23 -1.80
CA SER A 14 5.87 0.14 -3.20
C SER A 14 7.23 -0.35 -3.72
N SER A 15 8.27 -0.39 -2.87
CA SER A 15 9.57 -0.94 -3.24
C SER A 15 9.51 -2.46 -3.43
N TYR A 16 8.87 -3.17 -2.50
CA TYR A 16 8.64 -4.62 -2.59
C TYR A 16 7.83 -4.97 -3.84
N ALA A 17 6.68 -4.31 -4.03
CA ALA A 17 5.76 -4.57 -5.14
C ALA A 17 6.42 -4.30 -6.49
N LYS A 18 7.17 -3.20 -6.63
CA LYS A 18 7.92 -2.90 -7.86
C LYS A 18 9.03 -3.92 -8.13
N ALA A 19 9.75 -4.38 -7.10
CA ALA A 19 10.78 -5.41 -7.26
C ALA A 19 10.17 -6.73 -7.75
N VAL A 20 9.07 -7.17 -7.13
CA VAL A 20 8.33 -8.37 -7.54
C VAL A 20 7.78 -8.24 -8.96
N ALA A 21 7.13 -7.11 -9.27
CA ALA A 21 6.60 -6.84 -10.60
C ALA A 21 7.70 -6.93 -11.67
N ALA A 22 8.85 -6.29 -11.43
CA ALA A 22 9.97 -6.29 -12.36
C ALA A 22 10.59 -7.68 -12.54
N ARG A 23 10.75 -8.46 -11.46
CA ARG A 23 11.37 -9.80 -11.51
C ARG A 23 10.47 -10.85 -12.14
N GLN A 24 9.17 -10.77 -11.91
CA GLN A 24 8.20 -11.78 -12.34
C GLN A 24 7.35 -11.35 -13.54
N GLY A 25 7.52 -10.12 -14.04
CA GLY A 25 6.73 -9.59 -15.15
C GLY A 25 5.25 -9.40 -14.83
N LEU A 26 4.93 -8.97 -13.61
CA LEU A 26 3.53 -8.77 -13.16
C LEU A 26 3.06 -7.35 -13.43
N ALA A 27 1.77 -7.20 -13.74
CA ALA A 27 1.12 -5.90 -13.70
C ALA A 27 1.15 -5.33 -12.27
N HIS A 28 1.36 -4.03 -12.12
CA HIS A 28 1.48 -3.38 -10.81
C HIS A 28 0.43 -2.29 -10.64
N LEU A 29 -0.30 -2.34 -9.52
CA LEU A 29 -1.23 -1.30 -9.11
C LEU A 29 -0.87 -0.78 -7.71
N ASP A 30 -0.50 0.49 -7.64
CA ASP A 30 -0.49 1.28 -6.40
C ASP A 30 -1.92 1.77 -6.15
N LEU A 31 -2.51 1.40 -5.01
CA LEU A 31 -3.88 1.81 -4.67
C LEU A 31 -4.04 3.34 -4.55
N ASP A 32 -2.98 4.10 -4.26
CA ASP A 32 -3.02 5.57 -4.29
C ASP A 32 -3.45 6.08 -5.68
N ALA A 33 -3.06 5.39 -6.76
CA ALA A 33 -3.36 5.79 -8.14
C ALA A 33 -4.85 5.72 -8.49
N ILE A 34 -5.65 4.95 -7.73
CA ILE A 34 -7.09 4.85 -7.94
C ILE A 34 -7.91 5.54 -6.85
N VAL A 35 -7.31 5.83 -5.69
CA VAL A 35 -7.99 6.50 -4.56
C VAL A 35 -8.03 8.03 -4.72
N TRP A 36 -6.97 8.63 -5.27
CA TRP A 36 -6.85 10.09 -5.33
C TRP A 36 -7.13 10.64 -6.73
N GLU A 37 -7.69 11.85 -6.78
CA GLU A 37 -7.86 12.60 -8.02
C GLU A 37 -6.49 12.98 -8.61
N PRO A 38 -6.22 12.68 -9.90
CA PRO A 38 -4.96 13.04 -10.54
C PRO A 38 -4.71 14.55 -10.48
N GLY A 39 -3.51 14.93 -10.03
CA GLY A 39 -3.09 16.33 -9.95
C GLY A 39 -3.72 17.14 -8.81
N GLN A 40 -4.52 16.52 -7.94
CA GLN A 40 -5.11 17.15 -6.76
C GLN A 40 -4.57 16.52 -5.47
N ILE A 41 -4.15 17.34 -4.52
CA ILE A 41 -3.60 16.86 -3.25
C ILE A 41 -4.76 16.50 -2.32
N ALA A 42 -4.77 15.25 -1.85
CA ALA A 42 -5.69 14.75 -0.83
C ALA A 42 -7.20 14.86 -1.17
N VAL A 43 -7.54 14.88 -2.46
CA VAL A 43 -8.94 14.79 -2.92
C VAL A 43 -9.22 13.36 -3.33
N GLN A 44 -10.07 12.67 -2.58
CA GLN A 44 -10.46 11.29 -2.90
C GLN A 44 -11.47 11.27 -4.05
N ARG A 45 -11.30 10.28 -4.94
CA ARG A 45 -12.31 9.91 -5.94
C ARG A 45 -13.55 9.34 -5.25
N GLN A 46 -14.66 9.27 -5.97
CA GLN A 46 -15.88 8.72 -5.37
C GLN A 46 -15.72 7.21 -5.08
N PRO A 47 -16.24 6.68 -3.96
CA PRO A 47 -16.08 5.28 -3.60
C PRO A 47 -16.44 4.29 -4.70
N GLN A 48 -17.51 4.55 -5.46
CA GLN A 48 -17.90 3.70 -6.59
C GLN A 48 -16.88 3.69 -7.74
N GLU A 49 -16.17 4.81 -7.96
CA GLU A 49 -15.15 4.91 -9.00
C GLU A 49 -13.86 4.20 -8.58
N ILE A 50 -13.51 4.28 -7.29
CA ILE A 50 -12.39 3.54 -6.71
C ILE A 50 -12.64 2.04 -6.84
N ALA A 51 -13.82 1.58 -6.41
CA ALA A 51 -14.20 0.17 -6.50
C ALA A 51 -14.22 -0.34 -7.94
N ALA A 52 -14.79 0.42 -8.87
CA ALA A 52 -14.80 0.08 -10.29
C ALA A 52 -13.38 0.01 -10.88
N SER A 53 -12.49 0.93 -10.49
CA SER A 53 -11.09 0.94 -10.95
C SER A 53 -10.32 -0.28 -10.46
N LEU A 54 -10.50 -0.65 -9.18
CA LEU A 54 -9.89 -1.86 -8.62
C LEU A 54 -10.38 -3.12 -9.32
N GLN A 55 -11.70 -3.26 -9.51
CA GLN A 55 -12.28 -4.42 -10.16
C GLN A 55 -11.82 -4.53 -11.63
N ALA A 56 -11.82 -3.43 -12.36
CA ALA A 56 -11.36 -3.40 -13.75
C ALA A 56 -9.90 -3.88 -13.88
N PHE A 57 -9.01 -3.47 -12.97
CA PHE A 57 -7.62 -3.94 -12.97
C PHE A 57 -7.51 -5.43 -12.62
N ILE A 58 -8.26 -5.91 -11.63
CA ILE A 58 -8.27 -7.33 -11.25
C ILE A 58 -8.76 -8.21 -12.40
N ASP A 59 -9.76 -7.75 -13.15
CA ASP A 59 -10.35 -8.51 -14.25
C ASP A 59 -9.51 -8.46 -15.54
N SER A 60 -8.70 -7.40 -15.73
CA SER A 60 -7.88 -7.25 -16.93
C SER A 60 -6.54 -7.98 -16.87
N GLU A 61 -6.06 -8.34 -15.67
CA GLU A 61 -4.72 -8.89 -15.46
C GLU A 61 -4.77 -10.31 -14.86
N ASP A 62 -4.26 -11.31 -15.57
CA ASP A 62 -4.15 -12.68 -15.07
C ASP A 62 -3.14 -12.80 -13.90
N CYS A 63 -2.12 -11.94 -13.93
CA CYS A 63 -1.01 -11.93 -12.99
C CYS A 63 -0.66 -10.51 -12.57
N TRP A 64 -0.76 -10.21 -11.28
CA TRP A 64 -0.60 -8.86 -10.77
C TRP A 64 0.05 -8.82 -9.39
N VAL A 65 0.55 -7.63 -9.05
CA VAL A 65 0.85 -7.20 -7.70
C VAL A 65 0.10 -5.90 -7.39
N ILE A 66 -0.73 -5.92 -6.36
CA ILE A 66 -1.46 -4.76 -5.86
C ILE A 66 -0.83 -4.36 -4.54
N GLU A 67 -0.67 -3.06 -4.29
CA GLU A 67 -0.12 -2.59 -3.03
C GLU A 67 -0.86 -1.37 -2.45
N GLY A 68 -0.97 -1.30 -1.12
CA GLY A 68 -1.47 -0.11 -0.43
C GLY A 68 -1.81 -0.32 1.04
N CYS A 69 -2.50 0.64 1.65
CA CYS A 69 -2.84 0.62 3.09
C CYS A 69 -4.34 0.74 3.38
N TYR A 70 -5.17 0.83 2.34
CA TYR A 70 -6.62 1.00 2.44
C TYR A 70 -7.31 -0.31 2.80
N GLY A 71 -7.60 -0.55 4.08
CA GLY A 71 -8.06 -1.87 4.54
C GLY A 71 -9.27 -2.43 3.79
N GLU A 72 -10.23 -1.59 3.40
CA GLU A 72 -11.38 -2.08 2.62
C GLU A 72 -11.00 -2.53 1.20
N LEU A 73 -10.09 -1.81 0.53
CA LEU A 73 -9.57 -2.20 -0.78
C LEU A 73 -8.65 -3.42 -0.67
N VAL A 74 -7.82 -3.48 0.37
CA VAL A 74 -6.98 -4.64 0.69
C VAL A 74 -7.86 -5.85 0.94
N GLN A 75 -8.93 -5.73 1.74
CA GLN A 75 -9.85 -6.82 2.02
C GLN A 75 -10.55 -7.30 0.74
N THR A 76 -10.96 -6.38 -0.13
CA THR A 76 -11.53 -6.70 -1.44
C THR A 76 -10.54 -7.47 -2.30
N ALA A 77 -9.35 -6.92 -2.54
CA ALA A 77 -8.31 -7.54 -3.36
C ALA A 77 -7.78 -8.88 -2.78
N ALA A 78 -7.82 -9.05 -1.46
CA ALA A 78 -7.37 -10.27 -0.78
C ALA A 78 -8.18 -11.51 -1.20
N SER A 79 -9.46 -11.33 -1.56
CA SER A 79 -10.30 -12.42 -2.06
C SER A 79 -9.89 -12.93 -3.45
N HIS A 80 -9.07 -12.15 -4.18
CA HIS A 80 -8.59 -12.48 -5.52
C HIS A 80 -7.09 -12.84 -5.54
N CYS A 81 -6.34 -12.59 -4.46
CA CYS A 81 -4.91 -12.88 -4.42
C CYS A 81 -4.62 -14.38 -4.24
N THR A 82 -3.47 -14.82 -4.73
CA THR A 82 -2.89 -16.13 -4.43
C THR A 82 -1.93 -16.09 -3.25
N GLU A 83 -1.37 -14.91 -2.96
CA GLU A 83 -0.47 -14.67 -1.83
C GLU A 83 -0.73 -13.29 -1.20
N LEU A 84 -0.81 -13.27 0.12
CA LEU A 84 -0.99 -12.07 0.93
C LEU A 84 0.31 -11.75 1.69
N VAL A 85 0.89 -10.57 1.43
CA VAL A 85 2.15 -10.11 2.03
C VAL A 85 1.87 -8.91 2.94
N PHE A 86 2.09 -9.07 4.24
CA PHE A 86 1.97 -7.99 5.23
C PHE A 86 3.35 -7.47 5.62
N LEU A 87 3.68 -6.23 5.27
CA LEU A 87 4.91 -5.57 5.69
C LEU A 87 4.67 -4.79 6.98
N ASN A 88 5.27 -5.26 8.07
CA ASN A 88 5.12 -4.70 9.41
C ASN A 88 6.49 -4.51 10.11
N PRO A 89 7.40 -3.68 9.56
CA PRO A 89 8.76 -3.53 10.07
C PRO A 89 8.87 -2.70 11.37
N GLY A 90 7.73 -2.30 11.95
CA GLY A 90 7.68 -1.43 13.13
C GLY A 90 7.63 0.06 12.80
N LEU A 91 7.27 0.84 13.82
CA LEU A 91 7.04 2.29 13.71
C LEU A 91 8.29 3.05 13.26
N GLU A 92 9.41 2.82 13.93
CA GLU A 92 10.66 3.56 13.68
C GLU A 92 11.12 3.42 12.22
N ALA A 93 11.03 2.21 11.66
CA ALA A 93 11.36 1.94 10.26
C ALA A 93 10.43 2.71 9.31
N CYS A 94 9.12 2.74 9.59
CA CYS A 94 8.14 3.44 8.77
C CYS A 94 8.36 4.97 8.78
N LEU A 95 8.59 5.56 9.96
CA LEU A 95 8.88 7.00 10.10
C LEU A 95 10.19 7.36 9.38
N ALA A 96 11.25 6.59 9.59
CA ALA A 96 12.56 6.81 8.98
C ALA A 96 12.51 6.68 7.44
N ASN A 97 11.69 5.80 6.90
CA ASN A 97 11.48 5.69 5.45
C ASN A 97 10.71 6.88 4.90
N ASN A 98 9.68 7.37 5.60
CA ASN A 98 8.93 8.55 5.16
C ASN A 98 9.78 9.82 5.11
N LEU A 99 10.72 9.99 6.05
CA LEU A 99 11.69 11.10 6.03
C LEU A 99 12.64 11.07 4.82
N ARG A 100 12.83 9.89 4.21
CA ARG A 100 13.75 9.66 3.09
C ARG A 100 13.01 9.49 1.76
N ARG A 101 11.71 9.78 1.70
CA ARG A 101 10.92 9.64 0.45
C ARG A 101 11.49 10.54 -0.64
N PRO A 102 11.74 10.01 -1.85
CA PRO A 102 11.99 10.86 -3.00
C PRO A 102 10.73 11.66 -3.33
N TRP A 103 10.90 12.71 -4.14
CA TRP A 103 9.76 13.45 -4.67
C TRP A 103 8.90 12.53 -5.53
N GLU A 104 7.59 12.54 -5.30
CA GLU A 104 6.58 11.79 -6.05
C GLU A 104 5.84 12.74 -7.01
N PRO A 105 6.35 12.94 -8.24
CA PRO A 105 5.79 13.91 -9.19
C PRO A 105 4.36 13.57 -9.64
N HIS A 106 3.94 12.32 -9.46
CA HIS A 106 2.58 11.87 -9.74
C HIS A 106 1.58 12.24 -8.63
N LYS A 107 2.06 12.62 -7.43
CA LYS A 107 1.24 13.03 -6.27
C LYS A 107 1.35 14.52 -5.97
N TYR A 108 2.54 15.10 -6.16
CA TYR A 108 2.85 16.48 -5.77
C TYR A 108 3.53 17.25 -6.89
N ALA A 109 3.14 18.52 -7.07
CA ALA A 109 3.74 19.41 -8.07
C ALA A 109 5.22 19.73 -7.79
N SER A 110 5.69 19.61 -6.55
CA SER A 110 7.08 19.84 -6.16
C SER A 110 7.45 19.11 -4.87
N MET A 111 8.75 18.99 -4.59
CA MET A 111 9.26 18.48 -3.31
C MET A 111 8.79 19.34 -2.12
N GLU A 112 8.65 20.65 -2.30
CA GLU A 112 8.14 21.55 -1.26
C GLU A 112 6.67 21.26 -0.92
N ALA A 113 5.83 21.08 -1.94
CA ALA A 113 4.42 20.71 -1.76
C ALA A 113 4.24 19.32 -1.11
N GLN A 114 5.17 18.40 -1.36
CA GLN A 114 5.20 17.11 -0.66
C GLN A 114 5.61 17.29 0.80
N ASN A 115 6.67 18.07 1.06
CA ASN A 115 7.22 18.27 2.40
C ASN A 115 6.27 19.06 3.32
N SER A 116 5.38 19.90 2.78
CA SER A 116 4.35 20.58 3.59
C SER A 116 3.37 19.59 4.23
N MET A 117 3.20 18.39 3.64
CA MET A 117 2.35 17.32 4.17
C MET A 117 3.10 16.38 5.14
N LEU A 118 4.43 16.51 5.25
CA LEU A 118 5.27 15.52 5.95
C LEU A 118 4.93 15.41 7.43
N ALA A 119 4.68 16.52 8.13
CA ALA A 119 4.33 16.47 9.56
C ALA A 119 3.03 15.69 9.80
N ALA A 120 1.97 16.02 9.05
CA ALA A 120 0.70 15.31 9.12
C ALA A 120 0.82 13.82 8.75
N LEU A 121 1.66 13.52 7.75
CA LEU A 121 1.97 12.13 7.38
C LEU A 121 2.68 11.38 8.52
N GLN A 122 3.66 12.00 9.19
CA GLN A 122 4.39 11.38 10.30
C GLN A 122 3.44 11.07 11.47
N ASP A 123 2.55 12.00 11.82
CA ASP A 123 1.52 11.79 12.85
C ASP A 123 0.57 10.65 12.47
N TRP A 124 0.15 10.61 11.20
CA TRP A 124 -0.68 9.53 10.68
C TRP A 124 0.05 8.17 10.73
N VAL A 125 1.34 8.12 10.41
CA VAL A 125 2.12 6.87 10.48
C VAL A 125 2.30 6.40 11.93
N ALA A 126 2.52 7.35 12.85
CA ALA A 126 2.64 7.07 14.28
C ALA A 126 1.34 6.52 14.88
N ALA A 127 0.21 7.08 14.49
CA ALA A 127 -1.10 6.66 14.98
C ALA A 127 -1.54 5.29 14.43
N TYR A 128 -0.86 4.70 13.45
CA TYR A 128 -1.22 3.41 12.84
C TYR A 128 -1.52 2.30 13.86
N TYR A 129 -0.75 2.23 14.95
CA TYR A 129 -0.88 1.19 15.98
C TYR A 129 -1.97 1.47 17.03
N THR A 130 -2.53 2.68 17.05
CA THR A 130 -3.51 3.13 18.06
C THR A 130 -4.86 3.52 17.47
N ARG A 131 -4.93 3.87 16.18
CA ARG A 131 -6.21 4.07 15.49
C ARG A 131 -7.02 2.78 15.43
N ASP A 132 -8.34 2.93 15.36
CA ASP A 132 -9.29 1.85 15.10
C ASP A 132 -10.15 2.19 13.87
N ASP A 133 -9.46 2.47 12.76
CA ASP A 133 -10.06 2.71 11.45
C ASP A 133 -9.63 1.60 10.46
N ALA A 134 -10.15 1.66 9.23
CA ALA A 134 -9.79 0.72 8.17
C ALA A 134 -8.32 0.81 7.72
N TRP A 135 -7.53 1.77 8.22
CA TRP A 135 -6.13 1.97 7.84
C TRP A 135 -5.17 1.66 8.99
N SER A 136 -5.69 1.14 10.09
CA SER A 136 -4.96 0.83 11.31
C SER A 136 -4.28 -0.53 11.27
N TYR A 137 -3.34 -0.72 12.19
CA TYR A 137 -2.77 -2.02 12.50
C TYR A 137 -3.85 -3.05 12.86
N ALA A 138 -4.86 -2.65 13.65
CA ALA A 138 -5.92 -3.56 14.08
C ALA A 138 -6.72 -4.08 12.88
N ALA A 139 -7.06 -3.21 11.92
CA ALA A 139 -7.72 -3.62 10.69
C ALA A 139 -6.83 -4.51 9.80
N HIS A 140 -5.57 -4.11 9.60
CA HIS A 140 -4.62 -4.89 8.80
C HIS A 140 -4.36 -6.27 9.40
N ARG A 141 -4.18 -6.36 10.73
CA ARG A 141 -4.04 -7.62 11.45
C ARG A 141 -5.27 -8.53 11.26
N ARG A 142 -6.49 -7.98 11.38
CA ARG A 142 -7.72 -8.75 11.15
C ARG A 142 -7.77 -9.34 9.74
N ILE A 143 -7.37 -8.57 8.72
CA ILE A 143 -7.30 -9.06 7.33
C ILE A 143 -6.26 -10.20 7.23
N PHE A 144 -5.07 -10.02 7.80
CA PHE A 144 -4.03 -11.05 7.81
C PHE A 144 -4.52 -12.35 8.45
N ASP A 145 -5.09 -12.25 9.65
CA ASP A 145 -5.47 -13.40 10.45
C ASP A 145 -6.63 -14.17 9.79
N ALA A 146 -7.58 -13.45 9.18
CA ALA A 146 -8.72 -14.03 8.47
C ALA A 146 -8.36 -14.68 7.12
N HIS A 147 -7.24 -14.30 6.49
CA HIS A 147 -6.84 -14.88 5.21
C HIS A 147 -6.42 -16.36 5.37
N LEU A 148 -7.03 -17.24 4.58
CA LEU A 148 -6.80 -18.70 4.65
C LEU A 148 -5.77 -19.21 3.63
N GLY A 149 -5.46 -18.41 2.60
CA GLY A 149 -4.49 -18.76 1.57
C GLY A 149 -3.03 -18.56 2.00
N ALA A 150 -2.12 -18.62 1.04
CA ALA A 150 -0.70 -18.35 1.31
C ALA A 150 -0.55 -16.92 1.83
N LYS A 151 0.08 -16.78 2.99
CA LYS A 151 0.32 -15.47 3.61
C LYS A 151 1.66 -15.43 4.33
N VAL A 152 2.30 -14.28 4.30
CA VAL A 152 3.56 -14.00 4.99
C VAL A 152 3.51 -12.63 5.62
N GLU A 153 3.99 -12.52 6.86
CA GLU A 153 4.26 -11.25 7.52
C GLU A 153 5.78 -11.06 7.59
N HIS A 154 6.24 -9.87 7.22
CA HIS A 154 7.62 -9.44 7.40
C HIS A 154 7.71 -8.46 8.56
N PRO A 155 8.22 -8.88 9.74
CA PRO A 155 8.33 -8.04 10.93
C PRO A 155 9.55 -7.09 10.88
N VAL A 156 10.34 -7.16 9.81
CA VAL A 156 11.53 -6.34 9.56
C VAL A 156 11.51 -5.85 8.12
N LEU A 157 12.33 -4.84 7.81
CA LEU A 157 12.48 -4.35 6.44
C LEU A 157 13.00 -5.46 5.54
N VAL A 158 12.30 -5.68 4.42
CA VAL A 158 12.71 -6.63 3.39
C VAL A 158 13.59 -5.90 2.39
N ARG A 159 14.74 -6.48 2.05
CA ARG A 159 15.61 -5.92 1.02
C ARG A 159 15.13 -6.35 -0.35
N THR A 160 15.08 -5.43 -1.30
CA THR A 160 14.49 -5.68 -2.63
C THR A 160 15.24 -6.71 -3.47
N ASP A 161 16.50 -7.00 -3.16
CA ASP A 161 17.30 -8.08 -3.76
C ASP A 161 16.91 -9.48 -3.25
N GLU A 162 16.32 -9.55 -2.05
CA GLU A 162 15.83 -10.78 -1.42
C GLU A 162 14.41 -11.18 -1.88
N VAL A 163 13.72 -10.29 -2.60
CA VAL A 163 12.37 -10.47 -3.15
C VAL A 163 12.45 -10.73 -4.63
#